data_AF-A0A7V5YR73-F1
#
_entry.id   AF-A0A7V5YR73-F1
#
_cell.length_a   1.000
_cell.length_b   1.000
_cell.length_c   1.000
_cell.angle_alpha   90.00
_cell.angle_beta   90.00
_cell.angle_gamma   90.00
#
_symmetry.space_group_name_H-M   'P 1'
#
loop_
_entity.id
_entity.type
_entity.pdbx_description
1 polymer ?
#
loop_
_entity_poly.entity_id
_entity_poly.type
_entity_poly.pdbx_seq_one_letter_code
_entity_poly.pdbx_strand_id
1 'polypeptide(L)' 'WEPEKWIQFGWATGALVTTLYTDYAQPADEQEIWNIWHGQARVQR' A
#
# COMPACT_ATOMS: atom_id res chain seq x y z
N TRP A 1 3.74 -6.69 14.05
CA TRP A 1 5.06 -6.22 13.60
C TRP A 1 5.72 -5.34 14.64
N GLU A 2 7.02 -5.02 14.48
CA GLU A 2 7.69 -3.94 15.21
C GLU A 2 6.96 -2.60 14.99
N PRO A 3 6.90 -1.69 15.98
CA PRO A 3 6.10 -0.46 15.89
C PRO A 3 6.37 0.39 14.64
N GLU A 4 7.62 0.41 14.17
CA GLU A 4 8.01 1.11 12.95
C GLU A 4 7.24 0.62 11.72
N LYS A 5 7.11 -0.70 11.57
CA LYS A 5 6.40 -1.31 10.42
C LYS A 5 4.92 -0.95 10.38
N TRP A 6 4.29 -0.63 11.52
CA TRP A 6 2.89 -0.22 11.55
C TRP A 6 2.70 1.13 10.86
N ILE A 7 3.62 2.06 11.09
CA ILE A 7 3.57 3.41 10.50
C ILE A 7 3.86 3.33 9.00
N GLN A 8 4.86 2.54 8.60
CA GLN A 8 5.23 2.34 7.20
C GLN A 8 4.07 1.74 6.39
N PHE A 9 3.45 0.70 6.94
CA PHE A 9 2.31 0.05 6.31
C PHE A 9 1.10 0.98 6.23
N GLY A 10 0.76 1.68 7.33
CA GLY A 10 -0.34 2.64 7.34
C GLY A 10 -0.15 3.79 6.34
N TRP A 11 1.08 4.31 6.22
CA TRP A 11 1.42 5.32 5.22
C TRP A 11 1.24 4.79 3.78
N ALA A 12 1.75 3.58 3.50
CA ALA A 12 1.66 2.98 2.18
C ALA A 12 0.20 2.65 1.79
N THR A 13 -0.62 2.16 2.73
CA THR A 13 -2.06 1.98 2.51
C THR A 13 -2.77 3.31 2.27
N GLY A 14 -2.43 4.37 3.00
CA GLY A 14 -2.99 5.70 2.76
C GLY A 14 -2.62 6.27 1.38
N ALA A 15 -1.38 6.05 0.95
CA ALA A 15 -0.91 6.39 -0.39
C ALA A 15 -1.70 5.63 -1.46
N LEU A 16 -1.92 4.31 -1.27
CA LEU A 16 -2.76 3.50 -2.16
C LEU A 16 -4.17 4.10 -2.28
N VAL A 17 -4.88 4.29 -1.16
CA VAL A 17 -6.28 4.74 -1.15
C VAL A 17 -6.45 6.10 -1.81
N THR A 18 -5.48 7.02 -1.64
CA THR A 18 -5.52 8.35 -2.27
C THR A 18 -5.41 8.28 -3.80
N THR A 19 -4.82 7.21 -4.35
CA THR A 19 -4.71 7.00 -5.81
C THR A 19 -5.91 6.28 -6.42
N LEU A 20 -6.80 5.72 -5.60
CA LEU A 20 -7.96 5.00 -6.08
C LEU A 20 -9.04 5.98 -6.55
N TYR A 21 -9.64 5.69 -7.70
CA TYR A 21 -10.79 6.44 -8.20
C TYR A 21 -12.09 6.06 -7.46
N THR A 22 -12.12 4.86 -6.89
CA THR A 22 -13.26 4.31 -6.17
C THR A 22 -12.95 4.21 -4.68
N ASP A 23 -13.96 4.52 -3.88
CA ASP A 23 -13.99 4.45 -2.42
C ASP A 23 -14.19 3.03 -1.88
N TYR A 24 -14.57 2.08 -2.74
CA TYR A 24 -14.51 0.66 -2.44
C TYR A 24 -13.05 0.20 -2.54
N ALA A 25 -12.49 -0.23 -1.41
CA ALA A 25 -11.14 -0.78 -1.34
C ALA A 25 -10.93 -1.82 -2.46
N GLN A 26 -9.94 -1.59 -3.31
CA GLN A 26 -9.52 -2.59 -4.28
C GLN A 26 -8.69 -3.67 -3.53
N PRO A 27 -8.86 -4.95 -3.86
CA PRO A 27 -8.04 -6.00 -3.27
C PRO A 27 -6.59 -5.76 -3.66
N ALA A 28 -5.75 -5.44 -2.68
CA ALA A 28 -4.31 -5.30 -2.81
C ALA A 28 -3.66 -6.29 -1.86
N ASP A 29 -2.68 -7.04 -2.36
CA ASP A 29 -1.91 -7.97 -1.54
C ASP A 29 -0.92 -7.21 -0.65
N GLU A 30 -0.53 -7.80 0.48
CA GLU A 30 0.42 -7.18 1.41
C GLU A 30 1.74 -6.78 0.72
N GLN A 31 2.19 -7.60 -0.23
CA GLN A 31 3.38 -7.33 -1.04
C GLN A 31 3.23 -6.06 -1.89
N GLU A 32 2.03 -5.75 -2.37
CA GLU A 32 1.76 -4.54 -3.13
C GLU A 32 1.87 -3.29 -2.26
N ILE A 33 1.38 -3.36 -1.01
CA ILE A 33 1.54 -2.29 -0.01
C ILE A 33 3.03 -2.05 0.28
N TRP A 34 3.82 -3.12 0.45
CA TRP A 34 5.27 -2.98 0.67
C TRP A 34 6.00 -2.44 -0.57
N ASN A 35 5.57 -2.79 -1.78
CA ASN A 35 6.11 -2.24 -3.02
C ASN A 35 5.89 -0.72 -3.12
N ILE A 36 4.76 -0.21 -2.63
CA ILE A 36 4.50 1.24 -2.53
C ILE A 36 5.50 1.90 -1.57
N TRP A 37 5.71 1.32 -0.39
CA TRP A 37 6.69 1.82 0.58
C TRP A 37 8.12 1.83 0.01
N HIS A 38 8.51 0.76 -0.71
CA HIS A 38 9.84 0.63 -1.32
C HIS A 38 10.01 1.43 -2.63
N GLY A 39 8.98 2.13 -3.12
CA GLY A 39 9.05 2.92 -4.36
C GLY A 39 9.04 2.08 -5.65
N GLN A 40 8.61 0.81 -5.58
CA GLN A 40 8.49 -0.12 -6.70
C GLN A 40 7.02 -0.50 -6.97
N ALA A 41 6.11 0.47 -7.01
CA ALA A 41 4.68 0.26 -7.23
C ALA A 41 4.31 -0.15 -8.68
N ARG A 42 5.11 -0.99 -9.34
CA ARG A 42 4.76 -1.55 -10.65
C ARG A 42 3.80 -2.71 -10.43
N VAL A 43 2.62 -2.62 -11.04
CA VAL A 43 1.64 -3.71 -11.07
C VAL A 43 2.29 -4.94 -11.70
N GLN A 44 2.42 -6.01 -10.90
CA GLN A 44 2.65 -7.35 -11.44
C GLN A 44 1.28 -7.94 -11.79
N ARG A 45 1.18 -8.61 -12.94
CA ARG A 45 -0.06 -9.19 -13.47
C ARG A 45 0.09 -10.70 -13.56
#